data_AF-A0AAD7D0V2-F1
#
_entry.id   AF-A0AAD7D0V2-F1
#
_cell.length_a   1.000
_cell.length_b   1.000
_cell.length_c   1.000
_cell.angle_alpha   90.00
_cell.angle_beta   90.00
_cell.angle_gamma   90.00
#
_symmetry.space_group_name_H-M   'P 1'
#
loop_
_entity.id
_entity.type
_entity.pdbx_description
1 polymer ?
#
loop_
_entity_poly.entity_id
_entity_poly.type
_entity_poly.pdbx_seq_one_letter_code
_entity_poly.pdbx_strand_id
1 'polypeptide(L)'
;MPPAPTLDSTLGALEVGAMFSTFLFGLVTIQAFTYFRNFGNDSWKIRFVFSTYLIFSTTELVHTVLVLVFIYGKTITFYGNIEKLAIVPPEVGISIALTALIGPSVQAFYAFRIYRLSGRLWIPVICWVLCGTRWVILMACSIAAFIQPDLVKFKLRFWGLVVSALALSSILDVLITTSTCYYLWNQRSSAFQR
;
A
#
# COMPACT_ATOMS: atom_id res chain seq x y z
N MET A 1 -25.89 -0.56 23.89
CA MET A 1 -25.18 -1.53 23.03
C MET A 1 -24.71 -0.78 21.79
N PRO A 2 -23.42 -0.73 21.44
CA PRO A 2 -23.01 -0.14 20.18
C PRO A 2 -23.72 -0.90 19.04
N PRO A 3 -24.24 -0.20 18.01
CA PRO A 3 -24.95 -0.84 16.92
C PRO A 3 -24.02 -1.88 16.29
N ALA A 4 -24.53 -3.10 16.09
CA ALA A 4 -23.78 -4.13 15.37
C ALA A 4 -23.38 -3.52 14.02
N PRO A 5 -22.07 -3.50 13.66
CA PRO A 5 -21.66 -2.96 12.38
C PRO A 5 -22.43 -3.70 11.29
N THR A 6 -23.23 -2.96 10.53
CA THR A 6 -23.99 -3.55 9.44
C THR A 6 -23.00 -4.12 8.43
N LEU A 7 -23.31 -5.29 7.90
CA LEU A 7 -22.48 -6.02 6.94
C LEU A 7 -22.06 -5.09 5.78
N ASP A 8 -22.98 -4.21 5.38
CA ASP A 8 -22.84 -3.12 4.42
C ASP A 8 -21.69 -2.15 4.75
N SER A 9 -21.58 -1.65 5.98
CA SER A 9 -20.53 -0.70 6.37
C SER A 9 -19.12 -1.28 6.34
N THR A 10 -18.97 -2.59 6.57
CA THR A 10 -17.64 -3.23 6.58
C THR A 10 -17.26 -3.84 5.25
N LEU A 11 -18.18 -4.54 4.59
CA LEU A 11 -17.91 -5.23 3.33
C LEU A 11 -17.96 -4.25 2.15
N GLY A 12 -18.94 -3.34 2.15
CA GLY A 12 -19.05 -2.29 1.13
C GLY A 12 -17.87 -1.31 1.18
N ALA A 13 -17.41 -0.91 2.37
CA ALA A 13 -16.21 -0.07 2.49
C ALA A 13 -14.94 -0.76 1.95
N LEU A 14 -14.81 -2.07 2.19
CA LEU A 14 -13.70 -2.86 1.65
C LEU A 14 -13.76 -2.95 0.11
N GLU A 15 -14.95 -3.16 -0.44
CA GLU A 15 -15.18 -3.22 -1.88
C GLU A 15 -14.85 -1.90 -2.58
N VAL A 16 -15.36 -0.78 -2.06
CA VAL A 16 -15.03 0.56 -2.56
C VAL A 16 -13.53 0.83 -2.46
N GLY A 17 -12.89 0.42 -1.35
CA GLY A 17 -11.45 0.53 -1.17
C GLY A 17 -10.65 -0.25 -2.22
N ALA A 18 -11.06 -1.47 -2.53
CA ALA A 18 -10.42 -2.30 -3.56
C ALA A 18 -10.60 -1.71 -4.98
N MET A 19 -11.77 -1.16 -5.30
CA MET A 19 -12.01 -0.47 -6.57
C MET A 19 -11.11 0.76 -6.71
N PHE A 20 -11.00 1.57 -5.64
CA PHE A 20 -10.14 2.74 -5.64
C PHE A 20 -8.65 2.36 -5.74
N SER A 21 -8.21 1.32 -5.05
CA SER A 21 -6.85 0.78 -5.15
C SER A 21 -6.52 0.33 -6.58
N THR A 22 -7.44 -0.37 -7.24
CA THR A 22 -7.28 -0.82 -8.63
C THR A 22 -7.16 0.37 -9.59
N PHE A 23 -7.95 1.43 -9.38
CA PHE A 23 -7.86 2.66 -10.16
C PHE A 23 -6.49 3.35 -9.98
N LEU A 24 -6.01 3.50 -8.75
CA LEU A 24 -4.70 4.09 -8.47
C LEU A 24 -3.56 3.27 -9.08
N PHE A 25 -3.65 1.94 -9.07
CA PHE A 25 -2.68 1.06 -9.73
C PHE A 25 -2.61 1.32 -11.25
N GLY A 26 -3.76 1.55 -11.89
CA GLY A 26 -3.83 1.97 -13.29
C GLY A 26 -3.11 3.31 -13.54
N LEU A 27 -3.30 4.31 -12.66
CA LEU A 27 -2.61 5.60 -12.76
C LEU A 27 -1.09 5.46 -12.64
N VAL A 28 -0.60 4.66 -11.67
CA VAL A 28 0.83 4.38 -11.51
C VAL A 28 1.41 3.70 -12.76
N THR A 29 0.64 2.81 -13.39
CA THR A 29 1.03 2.14 -14.63
C THR A 29 1.22 3.12 -15.78
N ILE A 30 0.31 4.08 -15.93
CA ILE A 30 0.43 5.15 -16.94
C ILE A 30 1.65 6.03 -16.64
N GLN A 31 1.87 6.40 -15.37
CA GLN A 31 3.04 7.20 -14.98
C GLN A 31 4.36 6.51 -15.33
N ALA A 32 4.47 5.20 -15.07
CA ALA A 32 5.65 4.41 -15.41
C ALA A 32 5.86 4.31 -16.92
N PHE A 33 4.78 4.09 -17.69
CA PHE A 33 4.83 4.05 -19.15
C PHE A 33 5.27 5.40 -19.75
N THR A 34 4.70 6.51 -19.28
CA THR A 34 5.10 7.86 -19.71
C THR A 34 6.55 8.17 -19.37
N TYR A 35 7.02 7.78 -18.19
CA TYR A 35 8.42 7.94 -17.80
C TYR A 35 9.36 7.18 -18.74
N PHE A 36 9.06 5.92 -19.03
CA PHE A 36 9.85 5.12 -19.97
C PHE A 36 9.86 5.74 -21.37
N ARG A 37 8.70 6.18 -21.88
CA ARG A 37 8.59 6.77 -23.20
C ARG A 37 9.40 8.06 -23.35
N ASN A 38 9.43 8.90 -22.31
CA ASN A 38 10.11 10.20 -22.35
C ASN A 38 11.61 10.12 -22.10
N PHE A 39 12.08 9.13 -21.32
CA PHE A 39 13.48 9.03 -20.91
C PHE A 39 14.20 7.78 -21.46
N GLY A 40 13.57 6.97 -22.30
CA GLY A 40 14.05 5.64 -22.73
C GLY A 40 15.36 5.57 -23.54
N ASN A 41 16.05 6.69 -23.79
CA ASN A 41 17.18 6.77 -24.72
C ASN A 41 18.55 6.52 -24.06
N ASP A 42 18.82 5.30 -23.59
CA ASP A 42 20.17 4.81 -23.19
C ASP A 42 20.75 5.22 -21.83
N SER A 43 20.04 4.92 -20.74
CA SER A 43 20.68 4.83 -19.42
C SER A 43 20.39 3.49 -18.75
N TRP A 44 21.43 2.73 -18.42
CA TRP A 44 21.37 1.52 -17.59
C TRP A 44 20.49 1.73 -16.33
N LYS A 45 20.52 2.93 -15.77
CA LYS A 45 19.69 3.36 -14.62
C LYS A 45 18.18 3.25 -14.91
N ILE A 46 17.75 3.56 -16.13
CA ILE A 46 16.35 3.52 -16.55
C ILE A 46 15.91 2.08 -16.77
N ARG A 47 16.79 1.24 -17.36
CA ARG A 47 16.55 -0.20 -17.46
C ARG A 47 16.39 -0.84 -16.08
N PHE A 48 17.26 -0.49 -15.13
CA PHE A 48 17.15 -0.98 -13.75
C PHE A 48 15.82 -0.55 -13.08
N VAL A 49 15.46 0.73 -13.18
CA VAL A 49 14.19 1.25 -12.63
C VAL A 49 12.97 0.59 -13.29
N PHE A 50 13.04 0.29 -14.58
CA PHE A 50 11.97 -0.41 -15.29
C PHE A 50 11.84 -1.87 -14.85
N SER A 51 12.96 -2.59 -14.72
CA SER A 51 12.95 -3.97 -14.24
C SER A 51 12.42 -4.07 -12.80
N THR A 52 12.82 -3.16 -11.91
CA THR A 52 12.27 -3.13 -10.55
C THR A 52 10.78 -2.79 -10.57
N TYR A 53 10.37 -1.80 -11.38
CA TYR A 53 8.95 -1.47 -11.56
C TYR A 53 8.13 -2.67 -12.03
N LEU A 54 8.60 -3.44 -13.02
CA LEU A 54 7.87 -4.62 -13.51
C LEU A 54 7.69 -5.68 -12.43
N ILE A 55 8.72 -5.93 -11.61
CA ILE A 55 8.63 -6.89 -10.50
C ILE A 55 7.57 -6.42 -9.50
N PHE A 56 7.66 -5.17 -9.03
CA PHE A 56 6.68 -4.63 -8.07
C PHE A 56 5.26 -4.57 -8.65
N SER A 57 5.12 -4.16 -9.91
CA SER A 57 3.83 -4.09 -10.59
C SER A 57 3.19 -5.47 -10.74
N THR A 58 3.99 -6.51 -10.97
CA THR A 58 3.48 -7.90 -11.05
C THR A 58 3.03 -8.37 -9.67
N THR A 59 3.80 -8.06 -8.62
CA THR A 59 3.42 -8.40 -7.23
C THR A 59 2.15 -7.67 -6.79
N GLU A 60 2.01 -6.37 -7.11
CA GLU A 60 0.78 -5.60 -6.86
C GLU A 60 -0.42 -6.14 -7.63
N LEU A 61 -0.22 -6.60 -8.87
CA LEU A 61 -1.28 -7.23 -9.65
C LEU A 61 -1.76 -8.52 -9.00
N VAL A 62 -0.83 -9.38 -8.55
CA VAL A 62 -1.18 -10.60 -7.79
C VAL A 62 -1.94 -10.25 -6.51
N HIS A 63 -1.45 -9.27 -5.75
CA HIS A 63 -2.12 -8.78 -4.54
C HIS A 63 -3.54 -8.31 -4.83
N THR A 64 -3.73 -7.49 -5.86
CA THR A 64 -5.02 -6.96 -6.28
C THR A 64 -5.99 -8.07 -6.68
N VAL A 65 -5.52 -9.05 -7.46
CA VAL A 65 -6.34 -10.21 -7.86
C VAL A 65 -6.76 -11.03 -6.64
N LEU A 66 -5.87 -11.28 -5.67
CA LEU A 66 -6.20 -12.00 -4.44
C LEU A 66 -7.30 -11.27 -3.64
N VAL A 67 -7.19 -9.94 -3.53
CA VAL A 67 -8.21 -9.11 -2.85
C VAL A 67 -9.55 -9.18 -3.58
N LEU A 68 -9.56 -9.12 -4.92
CA LEU A 68 -10.80 -9.22 -5.70
C LEU A 68 -11.45 -10.60 -5.57
N VAL A 69 -10.68 -11.68 -5.61
CA VAL A 69 -11.17 -13.05 -5.40
C VAL A 69 -11.74 -13.20 -3.99
N PHE A 70 -11.06 -12.64 -2.98
CA PHE A 70 -11.56 -12.63 -1.60
C PHE A 70 -12.91 -11.91 -1.48
N ILE A 71 -13.01 -10.70 -2.04
CA ILE A 71 -14.25 -9.91 -2.01
C ILE A 71 -15.36 -10.66 -2.73
N TYR A 72 -15.11 -11.17 -3.96
CA TYR A 72 -16.07 -11.94 -4.73
C TYR A 72 -16.59 -13.18 -3.97
N GLY A 73 -15.69 -13.91 -3.30
CA GLY A 73 -16.08 -15.04 -2.46
C GLY A 73 -17.01 -14.63 -1.31
N LYS A 74 -16.74 -13.51 -0.65
CA LYS A 74 -17.55 -13.01 0.48
C LYS A 74 -18.86 -12.37 0.04
N THR A 75 -18.89 -11.66 -1.09
CA THR A 75 -20.08 -10.93 -1.56
C THR A 75 -21.03 -11.80 -2.37
N ILE A 76 -20.51 -12.72 -3.19
CA ILE A 76 -21.33 -13.51 -4.13
C ILE A 76 -21.39 -14.98 -3.69
N THR A 77 -20.24 -15.64 -3.53
CA THR A 77 -20.21 -17.10 -3.34
C THR A 77 -20.76 -17.57 -1.99
N PHE A 78 -20.51 -16.81 -0.91
CA PHE A 78 -20.95 -17.16 0.44
C PHE A 78 -22.02 -16.21 0.99
N TYR A 79 -22.71 -15.48 0.11
CA TYR A 79 -23.76 -14.55 0.50
C TYR A 79 -24.81 -15.24 1.39
N GLY A 80 -25.06 -14.68 2.57
CA GLY A 80 -26.03 -15.22 3.55
C GLY A 80 -25.51 -16.34 4.47
N ASN A 81 -24.28 -16.86 4.29
CA ASN A 81 -23.71 -17.88 5.17
C ASN A 81 -22.75 -17.27 6.21
N ILE A 82 -23.28 -16.97 7.40
CA ILE A 82 -22.58 -16.24 8.49
C ILE A 82 -21.32 -16.98 8.96
N GLU A 83 -21.33 -18.31 9.01
CA GLU A 83 -20.18 -19.11 9.46
C GLU A 83 -18.99 -19.01 8.50
N LYS A 84 -19.25 -19.04 7.19
CA LYS A 84 -18.19 -18.89 6.18
C LYS A 84 -17.72 -17.44 6.02
N LEU A 85 -18.57 -16.47 6.38
CA LEU A 85 -18.18 -15.07 6.47
C LEU A 85 -17.25 -14.78 7.66
N ALA A 86 -17.39 -15.51 8.77
CA ALA A 86 -16.58 -15.34 9.97
C ALA A 86 -15.19 -15.99 9.91
N ILE A 87 -14.89 -16.80 8.89
CA ILE A 87 -13.57 -17.40 8.72
C ILE A 87 -12.66 -16.40 7.99
N VAL A 88 -11.42 -16.24 8.47
CA VAL A 88 -10.33 -15.52 7.79
C VAL A 88 -9.69 -16.47 6.78
N PRO A 89 -9.91 -16.27 5.47
CA PRO A 89 -9.19 -17.02 4.45
C PRO A 89 -7.67 -16.76 4.53
N PRO A 90 -6.83 -17.77 4.25
CA PRO A 90 -5.37 -17.61 4.20
C PRO A 90 -4.92 -16.53 3.19
N GLU A 91 -5.74 -16.24 2.18
CA GLU A 91 -5.57 -15.17 1.19
C GLU A 91 -5.37 -13.79 1.85
N VAL A 92 -6.02 -13.54 2.98
CA VAL A 92 -5.87 -12.28 3.75
C VAL A 92 -4.49 -12.18 4.38
N GLY A 93 -3.99 -13.28 4.97
CA GLY A 93 -2.65 -13.33 5.55
C GLY A 93 -1.56 -13.09 4.51
N ILE A 94 -1.72 -13.70 3.34
CA ILE A 94 -0.83 -13.51 2.17
C ILE A 94 -0.91 -12.06 1.67
N SER A 95 -2.12 -11.49 1.56
CA SER A 95 -2.30 -10.10 1.12
C SER A 95 -1.62 -9.10 2.05
N ILE A 96 -1.73 -9.29 3.37
CA ILE A 96 -1.05 -8.45 4.37
C ILE A 96 0.47 -8.59 4.25
N ALA A 97 0.99 -9.81 4.04
CA ALA A 97 2.42 -10.05 3.85
C ALA A 97 2.95 -9.36 2.58
N LEU A 98 2.21 -9.44 1.47
CA LEU A 98 2.55 -8.75 0.22
C LEU A 98 2.56 -7.22 0.42
N THR A 99 1.55 -6.67 1.10
CA THR A 99 1.50 -5.25 1.43
C THR A 99 2.69 -4.82 2.30
N ALA A 100 3.10 -5.66 3.25
CA ALA A 100 4.27 -5.42 4.09
C ALA A 100 5.58 -5.44 3.28
N LEU A 101 5.64 -6.12 2.14
CA LEU A 101 6.83 -6.13 1.28
C LEU A 101 6.87 -4.93 0.32
N ILE A 102 5.73 -4.64 -0.32
CA ILE A 102 5.67 -3.64 -1.38
C ILE A 102 5.71 -2.22 -0.79
N GLY A 103 4.96 -1.97 0.28
CA GLY A 103 4.86 -0.65 0.91
C GLY A 103 6.22 -0.03 1.26
N PRO A 104 7.05 -0.71 2.07
CA PRO A 104 8.38 -0.24 2.42
C PRO A 104 9.30 -0.03 1.22
N SER A 105 9.19 -0.89 0.20
CA SER A 105 10.03 -0.79 -1.00
C SER A 105 9.74 0.49 -1.78
N VAL A 106 8.46 0.82 -1.96
CA VAL A 106 8.02 2.05 -2.63
C VAL A 106 8.39 3.28 -1.78
N GLN A 107 8.13 3.23 -0.47
CA GLN A 107 8.46 4.32 0.44
C GLN A 107 9.96 4.58 0.52
N ALA A 108 10.79 3.54 0.53
CA ALA A 108 12.25 3.66 0.50
C ALA A 108 12.75 4.30 -0.81
N PHE A 109 12.16 3.94 -1.95
CA PHE A 109 12.47 4.56 -3.24
C PHE A 109 12.16 6.07 -3.24
N TYR A 110 10.98 6.47 -2.76
CA TYR A 110 10.63 7.88 -2.69
C TYR A 110 11.46 8.65 -1.65
N ALA A 111 11.76 8.04 -0.50
CA ALA A 111 12.67 8.62 0.50
C ALA A 111 14.07 8.87 -0.11
N PHE A 112 14.57 7.94 -0.92
CA PHE A 112 15.83 8.14 -1.66
C PHE A 112 15.74 9.28 -2.67
N ARG A 113 14.62 9.43 -3.39
CA ARG A 113 14.43 10.59 -4.29
C ARG A 113 14.39 11.91 -3.53
N ILE A 114 13.73 11.96 -2.38
CA ILE A 114 13.70 13.14 -1.51
C ILE A 114 15.11 13.48 -1.03
N TYR A 115 15.91 12.49 -0.62
CA TYR A 115 17.31 12.71 -0.24
C TYR A 115 18.11 13.37 -1.38
N ARG A 116 17.97 12.84 -2.61
CA ARG A 116 18.63 13.37 -3.80
C ARG A 116 18.18 14.79 -4.17
N LEU A 117 16.93 15.16 -3.90
CA LEU A 117 16.39 16.49 -4.19
C LEU A 117 16.68 17.52 -3.10
N SER A 118 16.60 17.11 -1.83
CA SER A 118 16.76 18.00 -0.67
C SER A 118 18.23 18.19 -0.26
N GLY A 119 19.08 17.20 -0.47
CA GLY A 119 20.43 17.15 0.08
C GLY A 119 20.49 17.02 1.62
N ARG A 120 19.35 16.88 2.31
CA ARG A 120 19.26 16.74 3.78
C ARG A 120 18.74 15.36 4.15
N LEU A 121 19.33 14.77 5.20
CA LEU A 121 19.05 13.41 5.65
C LEU A 121 17.85 13.28 6.60
N TRP A 122 17.38 14.38 7.20
CA TRP A 122 16.36 14.35 8.26
C TRP A 122 15.02 13.76 7.78
N ILE A 123 14.53 14.16 6.61
CA ILE A 123 13.24 13.66 6.06
C ILE A 123 13.34 12.16 5.71
N PRO A 124 14.35 11.69 4.97
CA PRO A 124 14.55 10.26 4.75
C PRO A 124 14.63 9.44 6.04
N VAL A 125 15.35 9.91 7.07
CA VAL A 125 15.49 9.21 8.35
C VAL A 125 14.13 9.04 9.03
N ILE A 126 13.31 10.12 9.08
CA ILE A 126 11.95 10.06 9.62
C ILE A 126 11.12 9.03 8.83
N CYS A 127 11.16 9.08 7.48
CA CYS A 127 10.45 8.12 6.64
C CYS A 127 10.89 6.67 6.92
N TRP A 128 12.19 6.42 7.08
CA TRP A 128 12.72 5.08 7.37
C TRP A 128 12.26 4.55 8.72
N VAL A 129 12.25 5.39 9.76
CA VAL A 129 11.76 5.00 11.10
C VAL A 129 10.28 4.63 11.05
N LEU A 130 9.45 5.52 10.50
CA LEU A 130 8.01 5.29 10.37
C LEU A 130 7.71 4.04 9.51
N CYS A 131 8.45 3.86 8.42
CA CYS A 131 8.36 2.68 7.55
C CYS A 131 8.71 1.39 8.29
N GLY A 132 9.80 1.40 9.07
CA GLY A 132 10.22 0.26 9.90
C GLY A 132 9.17 -0.10 10.94
N THR A 133 8.62 0.89 11.66
CA THR A 133 7.53 0.67 12.63
C THR A 133 6.30 0.05 11.96
N ARG A 134 5.87 0.61 10.82
CA ARG A 134 4.74 0.06 10.06
C ARG A 134 4.99 -1.38 9.61
N TRP A 135 6.19 -1.70 9.13
CA TRP A 135 6.55 -3.04 8.69
C TRP A 135 6.43 -4.07 9.80
N VAL A 136 6.96 -3.77 11.00
CA VAL A 136 6.88 -4.65 12.16
C VAL A 136 5.42 -4.93 12.55
N ILE A 137 4.58 -3.88 12.57
CA ILE A 137 3.15 -4.03 12.89
C ILE A 137 2.44 -4.91 11.87
N LEU A 138 2.66 -4.69 10.57
CA LEU A 138 2.02 -5.49 9.51
C LEU A 138 2.48 -6.95 9.52
N MET A 139 3.76 -7.21 9.78
CA MET A 139 4.28 -8.57 9.88
C MET A 139 3.65 -9.32 11.06
N ALA A 140 3.53 -8.65 12.22
CA ALA A 140 2.84 -9.21 13.38
C ALA A 140 1.37 -9.51 13.08
N CYS A 141 0.68 -8.62 12.34
CA CYS A 141 -0.71 -8.84 11.91
C CYS A 141 -0.84 -10.01 10.92
N SER A 142 0.10 -10.17 9.98
CA SER A 142 0.10 -11.27 9.02
C SER A 142 0.26 -12.62 9.74
N ILE A 143 1.22 -12.73 10.65
CA ILE A 143 1.43 -13.94 11.46
C ILE A 143 0.18 -14.24 12.30
N ALA A 144 -0.42 -13.23 12.92
CA ALA A 144 -1.66 -13.39 13.68
C ALA A 144 -2.83 -13.88 12.81
N ALA A 145 -2.93 -13.44 11.56
CA ALA A 145 -3.96 -13.87 10.62
C ALA A 145 -3.81 -15.35 10.23
N PHE A 146 -2.58 -15.90 10.19
CA PHE A 146 -2.36 -17.33 9.96
C PHE A 146 -2.67 -18.20 11.19
N ILE A 147 -2.43 -17.68 12.40
CA ILE A 147 -2.64 -18.44 13.65
C ILE A 147 -4.12 -18.42 14.07
N GLN A 148 -4.85 -17.34 13.79
CA GLN A 148 -6.24 -17.14 14.23
C GLN A 148 -7.19 -17.05 13.02
N PRO A 149 -7.77 -18.19 12.59
CA PRO A 149 -8.68 -18.23 11.44
C PRO A 149 -10.08 -17.65 11.76
N ASP A 150 -10.34 -17.23 12.99
CA ASP A 150 -11.60 -16.62 13.42
C ASP A 150 -11.52 -15.09 13.30
N LEU A 151 -12.33 -14.52 12.38
CA LEU A 151 -12.34 -13.10 12.04
C LEU A 151 -12.78 -12.24 13.22
N VAL A 152 -13.68 -12.74 14.09
CA VAL A 152 -14.19 -11.99 15.23
C VAL A 152 -13.09 -11.85 16.27
N LYS A 153 -12.40 -12.95 16.61
CA LYS A 153 -11.27 -12.92 17.55
C LYS A 153 -10.10 -12.11 17.00
N PHE A 154 -9.82 -12.23 15.70
CA PHE A 154 -8.80 -11.42 15.03
C PHE A 154 -9.13 -9.93 15.12
N LYS A 155 -10.36 -9.53 14.76
CA LYS A 155 -10.77 -8.12 14.84
C LYS A 155 -10.74 -7.59 16.27
N LEU A 156 -11.24 -8.34 17.24
CA LEU A 156 -11.33 -7.88 18.63
C LEU A 156 -9.94 -7.64 19.26
N ARG A 157 -8.93 -8.41 18.85
CA ARG A 157 -7.56 -8.31 19.39
C ARG A 157 -6.63 -7.43 18.56
N PHE A 158 -6.75 -7.45 17.23
CA PHE A 158 -5.76 -6.86 16.31
C PHE A 158 -6.26 -5.65 15.53
N TRP A 159 -7.55 -5.29 15.59
CA TRP A 159 -8.10 -4.16 14.82
C TRP A 159 -7.38 -2.84 15.11
N GLY A 160 -7.05 -2.56 16.38
CA GLY A 160 -6.29 -1.36 16.74
C GLY A 160 -4.90 -1.32 16.09
N LEU A 161 -4.23 -2.46 15.98
CA LEU A 161 -2.92 -2.57 15.32
C LEU A 161 -3.05 -2.36 13.81
N VAL A 162 -4.06 -2.95 13.16
CA VAL A 162 -4.34 -2.74 11.74
C VAL A 162 -4.63 -1.26 11.46
N VAL A 163 -5.52 -0.63 12.23
CA VAL A 163 -5.85 0.80 12.07
C VAL A 163 -4.61 1.66 12.29
N SER A 164 -3.77 1.37 13.29
CA SER A 164 -2.53 2.10 13.53
C SER A 164 -1.55 1.97 12.35
N ALA A 165 -1.42 0.78 11.76
CA ALA A 165 -0.55 0.55 10.61
C ALA A 165 -1.03 1.30 9.36
N LEU A 166 -2.35 1.38 9.16
CA LEU A 166 -2.96 2.16 8.08
C LEU A 166 -2.77 3.66 8.30
N ALA A 167 -3.01 4.15 9.52
CA ALA A 167 -2.81 5.56 9.87
C ALA A 167 -1.35 5.99 9.67
N LEU A 168 -0.39 5.17 10.12
CA LEU A 168 1.04 5.40 9.88
C LEU A 168 1.37 5.43 8.38
N SER A 169 0.73 4.59 7.56
CA SER A 169 0.87 4.64 6.10
C SER A 169 0.42 5.98 5.55
N SER A 170 -0.78 6.42 5.91
CA SER A 170 -1.35 7.65 5.39
C SER A 170 -0.48 8.86 5.76
N ILE A 171 0.03 8.90 7.00
CA ILE A 171 0.96 9.94 7.45
C ILE A 171 2.25 9.92 6.61
N LEU A 172 2.84 8.74 6.38
CA LEU A 172 4.02 8.58 5.54
C LEU A 172 3.78 9.04 4.10
N ASP A 173 2.67 8.63 3.50
CA ASP A 173 2.34 8.93 2.11
C ASP A 173 2.09 10.42 1.91
N VAL A 174 1.43 11.08 2.88
CA VAL A 174 1.29 12.54 2.90
C VAL A 174 2.65 13.21 3.03
N LEU A 175 3.49 12.80 3.99
CA LEU A 175 4.81 13.39 4.20
C LEU A 175 5.71 13.27 2.96
N ILE A 176 5.73 12.10 2.32
CA ILE A 176 6.51 11.85 1.11
C ILE A 176 6.00 12.72 -0.04
N THR A 177 4.68 12.75 -0.24
CA THR A 177 4.05 13.52 -1.32
C THR A 177 4.29 15.01 -1.14
N THR A 178 4.03 15.56 0.05
CA THR A 178 4.22 16.99 0.35
C THR A 178 5.68 17.39 0.21
N SER A 179 6.61 16.56 0.70
CA SER A 179 8.05 16.81 0.57
C SER A 179 8.48 16.84 -0.90
N THR A 180 8.05 15.84 -1.67
CA THR A 180 8.41 15.73 -3.10
C THR A 180 7.85 16.90 -3.89
N CYS A 181 6.58 17.26 -3.68
CA CYS A 181 5.95 18.42 -4.32
C CYS A 181 6.66 19.73 -3.95
N TYR A 182 6.98 19.92 -2.66
CA TYR A 182 7.69 21.12 -2.19
C TYR A 182 9.07 21.29 -2.86
N TYR A 183 9.89 20.23 -2.86
CA TYR A 183 11.23 20.31 -3.46
C TYR A 183 11.20 20.46 -4.98
N LEU A 184 10.28 19.79 -5.67
CA LEU A 184 10.10 19.95 -7.12
C LEU A 184 9.63 21.36 -7.47
N TRP A 185 8.70 21.91 -6.70
CA TRP A 185 8.24 23.29 -6.88
C TRP A 185 9.38 24.28 -6.71
N ASN A 186 10.18 24.12 -5.65
CA ASN A 186 11.31 25.00 -5.40
C ASN A 186 12.38 24.94 -6.50
N GLN A 187 12.71 23.74 -7.01
CA GLN A 187 13.65 23.60 -8.13
C GLN A 187 13.09 24.23 -9.41
N ARG A 188 11.79 24.07 -9.67
CA ARG A 188 11.12 24.69 -10.81
C ARG A 188 11.19 26.22 -10.72
N SER A 189 10.84 26.81 -9.57
CA SER A 189 10.92 28.27 -9.39
C SER A 189 12.34 28.82 -9.55
N SER A 190 13.35 28.11 -9.07
CA SER A 190 14.76 28.51 -9.26
C SER A 190 15.23 28.34 -10.71
N ALA A 191 14.70 27.38 -11.47
CA ALA A 191 15.04 27.18 -12.87
C ALA A 191 14.41 28.24 -13.79
N PHE A 192 13.24 28.79 -13.45
CA PHE A 192 12.62 29.91 -14.20
C PHE A 192 13.25 31.28 -13.89
N GLN A 193 14.06 31.39 -12.84
CA GLN A 193 14.76 32.63 -12.46
C GLN A 193 16.18 32.74 -13.07
N ARG A 194 16.65 31.73 -13.81
CA ARG A 194 17.90 31.73 -14.57
C ARG A 194 17.61 31.83 -16.07
#